data_AF-A0A6N2YHF8-F1
#
_entry.id   AF-A0A6N2YHF8-F1
#
_cell.length_a   1.000
_cell.length_b   1.000
_cell.length_c   1.000
_cell.angle_alpha   90.00
_cell.angle_beta   90.00
_cell.angle_gamma   90.00
#
_symmetry.space_group_name_H-M   'P 1'
#
loop_
_entity.id
_entity.type
_entity.pdbx_description
1 polymer ?
#
loop_
_entity_poly.entity_id
_entity_poly.type
_entity_poly.pdbx_seq_one_letter_code
_entity_poly.pdbx_strand_id
1 'polypeptide(L)'
;MAKKRANGEGNIRKRKDDRWEGRYTAGYDAKTGRRIIRNVLGRTQAEVNEKLKRALEETNGLDVSKTADEYTVASWLRTWYELYAKPNIRTAIANRYELIIEHYTIPRIGSVKLKELTTRHLQKLYKELLESGRIHIGKNQDKGLSTTTVRSVHLMLHCALDRAVKERLIQRNPSEDCIVPKPRKLDIKILPPEHIHAYLEAAQARGLLGSQPT
;
A
#
# COMPACT_ATOMS: atom_id res chain seq x y z
N MET A 1 -20.94 26.72 -35.20
CA MET A 1 -21.20 26.45 -33.77
C MET A 1 -20.63 25.08 -33.40
N ALA A 2 -19.49 25.03 -32.72
CA ALA A 2 -18.85 23.76 -32.36
C ALA A 2 -19.66 23.05 -31.26
N LYS A 3 -20.23 21.90 -31.59
CA LYS A 3 -21.09 21.11 -30.68
C LYS A 3 -20.26 20.66 -29.47
N LYS A 4 -20.68 21.08 -28.28
CA LYS A 4 -20.04 20.79 -26.98
C LYS A 4 -19.98 19.27 -26.78
N ARG A 5 -18.79 18.72 -26.54
CA ARG A 5 -18.57 17.29 -26.28
C ARG A 5 -19.14 16.91 -24.91
N ALA A 6 -19.73 15.73 -24.80
CA ALA A 6 -20.25 15.21 -23.55
C ALA A 6 -19.12 14.78 -22.60
N ASN A 7 -19.36 14.92 -21.29
CA ASN A 7 -18.38 14.55 -20.26
C ASN A 7 -18.12 13.03 -20.32
N GLY A 8 -16.88 12.64 -20.63
CA GLY A 8 -16.46 11.24 -20.79
C GLY A 8 -15.99 10.85 -22.21
N GLU A 9 -16.18 11.72 -23.21
CA GLU A 9 -15.92 11.45 -24.64
C GLU A 9 -14.46 11.58 -25.09
N GLY A 10 -13.50 11.76 -24.17
CA GLY A 10 -12.11 12.07 -24.52
C GLY A 10 -11.39 11.03 -25.40
N ASN A 11 -11.94 9.82 -25.53
CA ASN A 11 -11.32 8.70 -26.23
C ASN A 11 -12.04 8.25 -27.52
N ILE A 12 -13.08 8.97 -27.97
CA ILE A 12 -13.83 8.66 -29.21
C ILE A 12 -13.54 9.71 -30.28
N ARG A 13 -13.12 9.27 -31.48
CA ARG A 13 -12.79 10.15 -32.61
C ARG A 13 -13.37 9.65 -33.93
N LYS A 14 -13.73 10.56 -34.83
CA LYS A 14 -14.11 10.24 -36.22
C LYS A 14 -12.86 10.16 -37.10
N ARG A 15 -12.72 9.09 -37.87
CA ARG A 15 -11.58 8.83 -38.76
C ARG A 15 -11.91 9.30 -40.18
N LYS A 16 -10.87 9.42 -41.04
CA LYS A 16 -10.99 9.87 -42.44
C LYS A 16 -11.83 8.94 -43.34
N ASP A 17 -12.11 7.72 -42.88
CA ASP A 17 -12.90 6.69 -43.58
C ASP A 17 -14.37 6.66 -43.10
N ASP A 18 -14.86 7.77 -42.55
CA ASP A 18 -16.20 7.95 -41.96
C ASP A 18 -16.57 7.00 -40.80
N ARG A 19 -15.62 6.21 -40.29
CA ARG A 19 -15.83 5.36 -39.09
C ARG A 19 -15.46 6.10 -37.81
N TRP A 20 -16.14 5.73 -36.72
CA TRP A 20 -15.82 6.16 -35.37
C TRP A 20 -14.86 5.16 -34.71
N GLU A 21 -13.87 5.67 -33.97
CA GLU A 21 -12.90 4.89 -33.20
C GLU A 21 -12.97 5.30 -31.74
N GLY A 22 -13.19 4.34 -30.84
CA GLY A 22 -13.05 4.49 -29.40
C GLY A 22 -11.83 3.73 -28.90
N ARG A 23 -10.94 4.37 -28.14
CA ARG A 23 -9.77 3.70 -27.53
C ARG A 23 -10.03 3.36 -26.07
N TYR A 24 -9.61 2.18 -25.63
CA TYR A 24 -9.75 1.73 -24.24
C TYR A 24 -8.51 0.96 -23.79
N THR A 25 -8.28 0.93 -22.48
CA THR A 25 -7.23 0.08 -21.88
C THR A 25 -7.75 -1.34 -21.80
N ALA A 26 -7.11 -2.27 -22.50
CA ALA A 26 -7.44 -3.69 -22.45
C ALA A 26 -6.67 -4.46 -21.36
N GLY A 27 -5.76 -3.78 -20.64
CA GLY A 27 -4.98 -4.36 -19.55
C GLY A 27 -3.54 -3.83 -19.51
N TYR A 28 -2.68 -4.53 -18.79
CA TYR A 28 -1.24 -4.28 -18.73
C TYR A 28 -0.48 -5.56 -19.07
N ASP A 29 0.62 -5.41 -19.79
CA ASP A 29 1.52 -6.52 -20.12
C ASP A 29 2.13 -7.09 -18.82
N ALA A 30 1.95 -8.39 -18.59
CA ALA A 30 2.37 -9.09 -17.38
C ALA A 30 3.90 -9.11 -17.16
N LYS A 31 4.70 -8.91 -18.22
CA LYS A 31 6.17 -8.90 -18.12
C LYS A 31 6.76 -7.49 -18.04
N THR A 32 6.10 -6.51 -18.66
CA THR A 32 6.66 -5.15 -18.83
C THR A 32 5.88 -4.06 -18.10
N GLY A 33 4.68 -4.36 -17.57
CA GLY A 33 3.80 -3.39 -16.93
C GLY A 33 3.28 -2.30 -17.87
N ARG A 34 3.51 -2.40 -19.18
CA ARG A 34 3.08 -1.40 -20.16
C ARG A 34 1.58 -1.54 -20.44
N ARG A 35 0.91 -0.39 -20.58
CA ARG A 35 -0.52 -0.31 -20.88
C ARG A 35 -0.81 -0.89 -22.26
N ILE A 36 -1.67 -1.92 -22.32
CA ILE A 36 -2.19 -2.48 -23.57
C ILE A 36 -3.42 -1.66 -23.95
N ILE A 37 -3.31 -0.88 -25.03
CA ILE A 37 -4.41 -0.07 -25.55
C ILE A 37 -5.02 -0.78 -26.76
N ARG A 38 -6.33 -1.03 -26.71
CA ARG A 38 -7.11 -1.55 -27.84
C ARG A 38 -8.12 -0.50 -28.29
N ASN A 39 -8.64 -0.68 -29.50
CA ASN A 39 -9.65 0.20 -30.06
C ASN A 39 -10.88 -0.59 -30.51
N VAL A 40 -12.00 0.13 -30.59
CA VAL A 40 -13.27 -0.38 -31.07
C VAL A 40 -13.79 0.53 -32.16
N LEU A 41 -14.32 -0.07 -33.23
CA LEU A 41 -14.78 0.64 -34.42
C LEU A 41 -16.30 0.50 -34.58
N GLY A 42 -16.92 1.54 -35.13
CA GLY A 42 -18.35 1.58 -35.43
C GLY A 42 -18.68 2.63 -36.48
N ARG A 43 -19.89 2.53 -37.04
CA ARG A 43 -20.39 3.46 -38.06
C ARG A 43 -20.98 4.73 -37.42
N THR A 44 -21.42 4.63 -36.17
CA THR A 44 -21.96 5.77 -35.41
C THR A 44 -21.22 5.97 -34.09
N GLN A 45 -21.27 7.19 -33.56
CA GLN A 45 -20.70 7.52 -32.25
C GLN A 45 -21.35 6.70 -31.12
N ALA A 46 -22.66 6.50 -31.18
CA ALA A 46 -23.42 5.75 -30.19
C ALA A 46 -23.01 4.27 -30.16
N GLU A 47 -22.88 3.66 -31.34
CA GLU A 47 -22.42 2.26 -31.48
C GLU A 47 -21.01 2.06 -30.90
N VAL A 48 -20.10 3.00 -31.14
CA VAL A 48 -18.75 2.95 -30.56
C VAL A 48 -18.78 3.12 -29.05
N ASN A 49 -19.63 4.00 -28.53
CA ASN A 49 -19.76 4.20 -27.09
C ASN A 49 -20.30 2.94 -26.39
N GLU A 50 -21.31 2.28 -26.94
CA GLU A 50 -21.82 1.01 -26.42
C GLU A 50 -20.78 -0.11 -26.51
N LYS A 51 -20.10 -0.25 -27.65
CA LYS A 51 -19.02 -1.23 -27.81
C LYS A 51 -17.85 -0.96 -26.87
N LEU A 52 -17.53 0.31 -26.60
CA LEU A 52 -16.48 0.71 -25.66
C LEU A 52 -16.89 0.42 -24.21
N LYS A 53 -18.16 0.67 -23.87
CA LYS A 53 -18.73 0.29 -22.57
C LYS A 53 -18.69 -1.23 -22.36
N ARG A 54 -19.13 -2.01 -23.35
CA ARG A 54 -19.06 -3.49 -23.31
C ARG A 54 -17.62 -4.00 -23.23
N ALA A 55 -16.70 -3.44 -24.01
CA ALA A 55 -15.30 -3.83 -23.97
C ALA A 55 -14.64 -3.49 -22.63
N LEU A 56 -15.00 -2.36 -22.00
CA LEU A 56 -14.57 -2.01 -20.64
C LEU A 56 -15.18 -2.96 -19.60
N GLU A 57 -16.45 -3.34 -19.74
CA GLU A 57 -17.12 -4.31 -18.87
C GLU A 57 -16.50 -5.72 -19.00
N GLU A 58 -16.17 -6.17 -20.21
CA GLU A 58 -15.47 -7.43 -20.46
C GLU A 58 -14.04 -7.39 -19.92
N THR A 59 -13.34 -6.26 -20.06
CA THR A 59 -11.96 -6.11 -19.54
C THR A 59 -11.94 -5.99 -18.01
N ASN A 60 -12.91 -5.29 -17.41
CA ASN A 60 -13.06 -5.24 -15.95
C ASN A 60 -13.62 -6.54 -15.37
N GLY A 61 -14.44 -7.27 -16.14
CA GLY A 61 -15.20 -8.43 -15.69
C GLY A 61 -14.47 -9.77 -15.78
N LEU A 62 -13.33 -9.85 -16.48
CA LEU A 62 -12.61 -11.11 -16.69
C LEU A 62 -11.48 -11.40 -15.69
N ASP A 63 -11.15 -10.48 -14.78
CA ASP A 63 -10.09 -10.80 -13.79
C ASP A 63 -10.22 -10.15 -12.40
N VAL A 64 -11.25 -9.33 -12.18
CA VAL A 64 -11.72 -9.08 -10.81
C VAL A 64 -12.63 -10.26 -10.45
N SER A 65 -12.01 -11.44 -10.31
CA SER A 65 -12.69 -12.71 -10.04
C SER A 65 -13.70 -12.55 -8.91
N LYS A 66 -14.78 -13.33 -8.96
CA LYS A 66 -15.78 -13.47 -7.89
C LYS A 66 -15.16 -13.65 -6.49
N THR A 67 -13.92 -14.14 -6.42
CA THR A 67 -13.11 -14.23 -5.19
C THR A 67 -12.75 -12.87 -4.56
N ALA A 68 -12.64 -11.80 -5.34
CA ALA A 68 -12.32 -10.47 -4.83
C ALA A 68 -13.48 -9.84 -4.02
N ASP A 69 -14.72 -10.30 -4.21
CA ASP A 69 -15.85 -9.89 -3.36
C ASP A 69 -15.85 -10.58 -1.99
N GLU A 70 -15.05 -11.64 -1.83
CA GLU A 70 -14.96 -12.42 -0.58
C GLU A 70 -13.83 -11.94 0.33
N TYR A 71 -12.82 -11.25 -0.21
CA TYR A 71 -11.69 -10.79 0.61
C TYR A 71 -12.07 -9.58 1.46
N THR A 72 -11.94 -9.75 2.77
CA THR A 72 -11.79 -8.64 3.72
C THR A 72 -10.31 -8.26 3.81
N VAL A 73 -10.03 -7.08 4.35
CA VAL A 73 -8.64 -6.67 4.62
C VAL A 73 -7.96 -7.68 5.53
N ALA A 74 -8.66 -8.22 6.53
CA ALA A 74 -8.09 -9.24 7.42
C ALA A 74 -7.71 -10.53 6.69
N SER A 75 -8.62 -11.10 5.88
CA SER A 75 -8.32 -12.34 5.16
C SER A 75 -7.21 -12.13 4.14
N TRP A 76 -7.23 -11.00 3.42
CA TRP A 76 -6.16 -10.66 2.48
C TRP A 76 -4.79 -10.52 3.15
N LEU A 77 -4.68 -9.76 4.25
CA LEU A 77 -3.40 -9.55 4.91
C LEU A 77 -2.79 -10.85 5.46
N ARG A 78 -3.62 -11.75 5.98
CA ARG A 78 -3.18 -13.08 6.44
C ARG A 78 -2.70 -13.96 5.28
N THR A 79 -3.47 -14.01 4.19
CA THR A 79 -3.06 -14.72 2.97
C THR A 79 -1.76 -14.15 2.40
N TRP A 80 -1.65 -12.82 2.33
CA TRP A 80 -0.46 -12.15 1.84
C TRP A 80 0.76 -12.44 2.71
N TYR A 81 0.59 -12.43 4.03
CA TYR A 81 1.66 -12.71 4.96
C TYR A 81 2.19 -14.13 4.79
N GLU A 82 1.33 -15.15 4.77
CA GLU A 82 1.74 -16.55 4.67
C GLU A 82 2.34 -16.89 3.30
N LEU A 83 1.74 -16.42 2.21
CA LEU A 83 2.17 -16.79 0.86
C LEU A 83 3.35 -15.97 0.33
N TYR A 84 3.45 -14.69 0.69
CA TYR A 84 4.42 -13.77 0.06
C TYR A 84 5.43 -13.20 1.03
N ALA A 85 5.03 -12.78 2.22
CA ALA A 85 5.93 -12.10 3.14
C ALA A 85 6.83 -13.09 3.89
N LYS A 86 6.22 -14.02 4.65
CA LYS A 86 6.88 -14.93 5.59
C LYS A 86 8.02 -15.77 4.98
N PRO A 87 7.91 -16.32 3.75
CA PRO A 87 9.01 -17.10 3.15
C PRO A 87 10.25 -16.27 2.81
N ASN A 88 10.10 -14.95 2.67
CA ASN A 88 11.13 -14.06 2.11
C ASN A 88 11.74 -13.10 3.15
N ILE A 89 11.38 -13.22 4.43
CA ILE A 89 11.79 -12.28 5.49
C ILE A 89 12.43 -12.99 6.68
N ARG A 90 13.34 -12.28 7.35
CA ARG A 90 13.96 -12.75 8.61
C ARG A 90 12.94 -12.73 9.75
N THR A 91 13.12 -13.58 10.75
CA THR A 91 12.24 -13.74 11.93
C THR A 91 11.87 -12.41 12.60
N ALA A 92 12.83 -11.49 12.77
CA ALA A 92 12.56 -10.18 13.38
C ALA A 92 11.54 -9.34 12.58
N ILE A 93 11.58 -9.42 11.24
CA ILE A 93 10.64 -8.74 10.35
C ILE A 93 9.30 -9.48 10.36
N ALA A 94 9.31 -10.81 10.41
CA ALA A 94 8.11 -11.63 10.51
C ALA A 94 7.28 -11.27 11.76
N ASN A 95 7.91 -11.29 12.94
CA ASN A 95 7.28 -10.90 14.21
C ASN A 95 6.72 -9.48 14.14
N ARG A 96 7.42 -8.58 13.44
CA ARG A 96 6.97 -7.20 13.27
C ARG A 96 5.76 -7.09 12.34
N TYR A 97 5.71 -7.87 11.27
CA TYR A 97 4.57 -7.89 10.36
C TYR A 97 3.35 -8.47 11.04
N GLU A 98 3.50 -9.57 11.77
CA GLU A 98 2.44 -10.18 12.57
C GLU A 98 1.87 -9.18 13.58
N LEU A 99 2.73 -8.47 14.32
CA LEU A 99 2.32 -7.39 15.21
C LEU A 99 1.47 -6.33 14.49
N ILE A 100 1.93 -5.86 13.32
CA ILE A 100 1.22 -4.83 12.56
C ILE A 100 -0.12 -5.34 12.04
N ILE A 101 -0.17 -6.58 11.55
CA ILE A 101 -1.37 -7.18 10.99
C ILE A 101 -2.40 -7.40 12.10
N GLU A 102 -2.06 -8.17 13.12
CA GLU A 102 -3.01 -8.66 14.13
C GLU A 102 -3.39 -7.61 15.17
N HIS A 103 -2.48 -6.72 15.57
CA HIS A 103 -2.75 -5.75 16.64
C HIS A 103 -3.04 -4.33 16.14
N TYR A 104 -2.41 -3.91 15.05
CA TYR A 104 -2.59 -2.55 14.54
C TYR A 104 -3.67 -2.46 13.47
N THR A 105 -3.70 -3.39 12.53
CA THR A 105 -4.53 -3.26 11.33
C THR A 105 -5.88 -3.95 11.46
N ILE A 106 -5.89 -5.25 11.72
CA ILE A 106 -7.11 -6.07 11.76
C ILE A 106 -8.16 -5.53 12.73
N PRO A 107 -7.83 -5.10 13.96
CA PRO A 107 -8.82 -4.60 14.92
C PRO A 107 -9.52 -3.32 14.47
N ARG A 108 -8.96 -2.57 13.51
CA ARG A 108 -9.46 -1.25 13.10
C ARG A 108 -10.11 -1.27 11.72
N ILE A 109 -9.49 -1.95 10.76
CA ILE A 109 -9.96 -1.99 9.37
C ILE A 109 -10.09 -3.41 8.81
N GLY A 110 -9.90 -4.45 9.62
CA GLY A 110 -9.89 -5.83 9.17
C GLY A 110 -11.21 -6.32 8.59
N SER A 111 -12.34 -5.82 9.09
CA SER A 111 -13.69 -6.16 8.64
C SER A 111 -14.09 -5.48 7.31
N VAL A 112 -13.35 -4.45 6.89
CA VAL A 112 -13.62 -3.73 5.65
C VAL A 112 -13.34 -4.66 4.46
N LYS A 113 -14.24 -4.68 3.47
CA LYS A 113 -14.00 -5.42 2.23
C LYS A 113 -12.82 -4.80 1.49
N LEU A 114 -11.97 -5.63 0.91
CA LEU A 114 -10.74 -5.17 0.26
C LEU A 114 -11.05 -4.18 -0.89
N LYS A 115 -12.12 -4.42 -1.66
CA LYS A 115 -12.60 -3.52 -2.72
C LYS A 115 -13.13 -2.17 -2.23
N GLU A 116 -13.64 -2.12 -1.00
CA GLU A 116 -14.19 -0.91 -0.37
C GLU A 116 -13.12 -0.15 0.43
N LEU A 117 -11.89 -0.66 0.47
CA LEU A 117 -10.80 0.01 1.18
C LEU A 117 -10.43 1.30 0.46
N THR A 118 -10.59 2.43 1.16
CA THR A 118 -10.27 3.76 0.64
C THR A 118 -9.07 4.36 1.37
N THR A 119 -8.45 5.37 0.77
CA THR A 119 -7.41 6.20 1.41
C THR A 119 -7.89 6.79 2.73
N ARG A 120 -9.20 7.11 2.85
CA ARG A 120 -9.79 7.64 4.09
C ARG A 120 -9.75 6.62 5.23
N HIS A 121 -9.98 5.33 4.95
CA HIS A 121 -9.86 4.27 5.96
C HIS A 121 -8.41 4.18 6.49
N LEU A 122 -7.42 4.26 5.60
CA LEU A 122 -6.00 4.24 5.97
C LEU A 122 -5.59 5.48 6.77
N GLN A 123 -6.07 6.67 6.39
CA GLN A 123 -5.82 7.89 7.15
C GLN A 123 -6.42 7.84 8.55
N LYS A 124 -7.65 7.34 8.69
CA LYS A 124 -8.28 7.13 10.00
C LYS A 124 -7.48 6.15 10.85
N LEU A 125 -7.02 5.04 10.27
CA LEU A 125 -6.13 4.09 10.93
C LEU A 125 -4.85 4.79 11.44
N TYR A 126 -4.18 5.59 10.62
CA TYR A 126 -2.95 6.27 11.04
C TYR A 126 -3.19 7.26 12.17
N LYS A 127 -4.28 8.04 12.10
CA LYS A 127 -4.67 8.95 13.16
C LYS A 127 -4.90 8.21 14.48
N GLU A 128 -5.69 7.14 14.47
CA GLU A 128 -5.96 6.33 15.65
C GLU A 128 -4.70 5.69 16.23
N LEU A 129 -3.77 5.25 15.39
CA LEU A 129 -2.50 4.69 15.86
C LEU A 129 -1.61 5.75 16.52
N LEU A 130 -1.62 6.99 16.03
CA LEU A 130 -0.90 8.11 16.64
C LEU A 130 -1.53 8.56 17.96
N GLU A 131 -2.84 8.42 18.14
CA GLU A 131 -3.55 8.85 19.35
C GLU A 131 -3.56 7.75 20.44
N SER A 132 -3.81 6.49 20.06
CA SER A 132 -4.06 5.40 21.00
C SER A 132 -3.64 4.01 20.48
N GLY A 133 -2.58 3.93 19.66
CA GLY A 133 -2.13 2.67 19.07
C GLY A 133 -1.25 1.78 19.96
N ARG A 134 -0.82 2.24 21.14
CA ARG A 134 0.12 1.51 22.00
C ARG A 134 -0.59 0.39 22.76
N ILE A 135 -0.03 -0.82 22.68
CA ILE A 135 -0.60 -2.03 23.31
C ILE A 135 -0.33 -2.04 24.82
N HIS A 136 0.90 -1.72 25.23
CA HIS A 136 1.30 -1.66 26.63
C HIS A 136 1.62 -0.21 27.01
N ILE A 137 0.81 0.36 27.89
CA ILE A 137 0.95 1.74 28.37
C ILE A 137 1.74 1.70 29.68
N GLY A 138 2.98 2.19 29.64
CA GLY A 138 3.80 2.38 30.85
C GLY A 138 3.38 3.63 31.63
N LYS A 139 3.79 3.72 32.91
CA LYS A 139 3.38 4.80 33.85
C LYS A 139 3.61 6.25 33.36
N ASN A 140 4.52 6.48 32.40
CA ASN A 140 4.84 7.81 31.85
C ASN A 140 4.92 7.82 30.31
N GLN A 141 4.10 7.03 29.63
CA GLN A 141 4.11 6.97 28.16
C GLN A 141 2.79 7.42 27.56
N ASP A 142 2.88 8.17 26.46
CA ASP A 142 1.73 8.49 25.63
C ASP A 142 1.07 7.22 25.10
N LYS A 143 -0.26 7.24 25.01
CA LYS A 143 -1.08 6.14 24.46
C LYS A 143 -0.84 5.91 22.96
N GLY A 144 -0.27 6.90 22.28
CA GLY A 144 0.04 6.89 20.87
C GLY A 144 1.29 6.10 20.48
N LEU A 145 1.31 5.59 19.24
CA LEU A 145 2.51 5.07 18.62
C LEU A 145 3.40 6.19 18.06
N SER A 146 4.69 5.90 17.94
CA SER A 146 5.64 6.82 17.29
C SER A 146 5.33 6.98 15.79
N THR A 147 5.69 8.13 15.22
CA THR A 147 5.53 8.37 13.78
C THR A 147 6.31 7.35 12.93
N THR A 148 7.45 6.88 13.43
CA THR A 148 8.26 5.83 12.80
C THR A 148 7.52 4.48 12.75
N THR A 149 6.80 4.14 13.82
CA THR A 149 5.98 2.92 13.86
C THR A 149 4.82 3.03 12.87
N VAL A 150 4.08 4.14 12.88
CA VAL A 150 2.95 4.35 11.95
C VAL A 150 3.42 4.36 10.48
N ARG A 151 4.57 4.97 10.19
CA ARG A 151 5.20 4.89 8.87
C ARG A 151 5.47 3.45 8.45
N SER A 152 5.87 2.60 9.39
CA SER A 152 6.11 1.19 9.08
C SER A 152 4.83 0.40 8.83
N VAL A 153 3.75 0.72 9.54
CA VAL A 153 2.41 0.21 9.23
C VAL A 153 2.05 0.59 7.79
N HIS A 154 2.24 1.86 7.42
CA HIS A 154 1.99 2.32 6.06
C HIS A 154 2.81 1.55 5.01
N LEU A 155 4.12 1.39 5.20
CA LEU A 155 4.97 0.68 4.24
C LEU A 155 4.57 -0.79 4.07
N MET A 156 4.23 -1.48 5.17
CA MET A 156 3.76 -2.87 5.09
C MET A 156 2.44 -2.96 4.32
N LEU A 157 1.47 -2.09 4.66
CA LEU A 157 0.17 -2.06 3.97
C LEU A 157 0.32 -1.71 2.50
N HIS A 158 1.22 -0.79 2.16
CA HIS A 158 1.51 -0.44 0.78
C HIS A 158 1.98 -1.67 -0.01
N CYS A 159 2.96 -2.43 0.51
CA CYS A 159 3.43 -3.66 -0.12
C CYS A 159 2.32 -4.72 -0.26
N ALA A 160 1.49 -4.90 0.76
CA ALA A 160 0.40 -5.87 0.73
C ALA A 160 -0.69 -5.49 -0.29
N LEU A 161 -1.04 -4.21 -0.37
CA LEU A 161 -2.05 -3.70 -1.31
C LEU A 161 -1.53 -3.65 -2.74
N ASP A 162 -0.24 -3.39 -2.94
CA ASP A 162 0.40 -3.51 -4.25
C ASP A 162 0.30 -4.93 -4.80
N ARG A 163 0.46 -5.93 -3.91
CA ARG A 163 0.26 -7.33 -4.31
C ARG A 163 -1.20 -7.60 -4.66
N ALA A 164 -2.16 -7.01 -3.93
CA ALA A 164 -3.58 -7.13 -4.24
C ALA A 164 -3.94 -6.53 -5.62
N VAL A 165 -3.29 -5.43 -6.00
CA VAL A 165 -3.44 -4.85 -7.35
C VAL A 165 -2.86 -5.80 -8.41
N LYS A 166 -1.69 -6.40 -8.15
CA LYS A 166 -1.06 -7.37 -9.07
C LYS A 166 -1.90 -8.63 -9.26
N GLU A 167 -2.61 -9.05 -8.22
CA GLU A 167 -3.60 -10.14 -8.25
C GLU A 167 -4.99 -9.72 -8.72
N ARG A 168 -5.14 -8.45 -9.12
CA ARG A 168 -6.38 -7.88 -9.66
C ARG A 168 -7.58 -7.99 -8.70
N LEU A 169 -7.31 -8.09 -7.40
CA LEU A 169 -8.33 -8.04 -6.35
C LEU A 169 -8.88 -6.61 -6.17
N ILE A 170 -8.02 -5.61 -6.40
CA ILE A 170 -8.38 -4.18 -6.38
C ILE A 170 -7.78 -3.47 -7.59
N GLN A 171 -8.45 -2.41 -8.05
CA GLN A 171 -8.03 -1.67 -9.25
C GLN A 171 -6.83 -0.75 -9.02
N ARG A 172 -6.70 -0.18 -7.82
CA ARG A 172 -5.64 0.76 -7.45
C ARG A 172 -5.27 0.58 -5.99
N ASN A 173 -4.02 0.82 -5.65
CA ASN A 173 -3.55 0.81 -4.27
C ASN A 173 -4.05 2.08 -3.52
N PRO A 174 -4.92 1.96 -2.50
CA PRO A 174 -5.44 3.12 -1.77
C PRO A 174 -4.40 3.82 -0.88
N SER A 175 -3.25 3.19 -0.64
CA SER A 175 -2.18 3.77 0.18
C SER A 175 -1.34 4.83 -0.55
N GLU A 176 -1.34 4.84 -1.89
CA GLU A 176 -0.54 5.78 -2.70
C GLU A 176 -0.85 7.25 -2.39
N ASP A 177 -2.13 7.58 -2.20
CA ASP A 177 -2.58 8.95 -1.94
C ASP A 177 -2.59 9.29 -0.44
N CYS A 178 -1.98 8.47 0.42
CA CYS A 178 -1.94 8.72 1.86
C CYS A 178 -0.88 9.77 2.24
N ILE A 179 -1.26 10.69 3.11
CA ILE A 179 -0.33 11.53 3.85
C ILE A 179 0.31 10.69 4.95
N VAL A 180 1.62 10.44 4.84
CA VAL A 180 2.37 9.61 5.79
C VAL A 180 3.03 10.48 6.86
N PRO A 181 2.98 10.09 8.15
CA PRO A 181 3.67 10.82 9.21
C PRO A 181 5.18 10.90 8.95
N LYS A 182 5.75 12.11 9.11
CA LYS A 182 7.20 12.31 8.99
C LYS A 182 7.91 11.59 10.15
N PRO A 183 9.00 10.85 9.88
CA PRO A 183 9.79 10.24 10.95
C PRO A 183 10.35 11.34 11.85
N ARG A 184 10.29 11.12 13.17
CA ARG A 184 10.94 12.02 14.12
C ARG A 184 12.46 11.94 13.92
N LYS A 185 13.13 13.08 13.79
CA LYS A 185 14.59 13.12 13.89
C LYS A 185 14.96 12.83 15.34
N LEU A 186 15.74 11.78 15.55
CA LEU A 186 16.33 11.50 16.83
C LEU A 186 17.63 12.29 16.92
N ASP A 187 17.77 13.10 17.96
CA ASP A 187 19.05 13.72 18.28
C ASP A 187 19.94 12.65 18.93
N ILE A 188 20.62 11.89 18.07
CA ILE A 188 21.56 10.87 18.50
C ILE A 188 22.78 11.59 19.08
N LYS A 189 22.94 11.53 20.40
CA LYS A 189 24.17 11.99 21.06
C LYS A 189 25.28 10.99 20.75
N ILE A 190 26.19 11.39 19.89
CA ILE A 190 27.39 10.61 19.55
C ILE A 190 28.44 10.90 20.62
N LEU A 191 29.14 9.86 21.10
CA LEU A 191 30.30 10.04 21.96
C LEU A 191 31.43 10.67 21.14
N PRO A 192 31.85 11.92 21.45
CA PRO A 192 32.94 12.57 20.76
C PRO A 192 34.27 11.81 20.95
N PRO A 193 35.18 11.80 19.97
CA PRO A 193 36.46 11.09 20.06
C PRO A 193 37.28 11.46 21.31
N GLU A 194 37.26 12.73 21.69
CA GLU A 194 37.91 13.28 22.89
C GLU A 194 37.40 12.69 24.21
N HIS A 195 36.17 12.16 24.23
CA HIS A 195 35.58 11.52 25.42
C HIS A 195 35.72 10.00 25.44
N ILE A 196 36.29 9.39 24.39
CA ILE A 196 36.47 7.92 24.31
C ILE A 196 37.41 7.43 25.41
N HIS A 197 38.54 8.12 25.63
CA HIS A 197 39.53 7.71 26.62
C HIS A 197 38.94 7.71 28.04
N ALA A 198 38.28 8.80 28.42
CA ALA A 198 37.60 8.90 29.72
C ALA A 198 36.49 7.85 29.89
N TYR A 199 35.78 7.51 28.81
CA TYR A 199 34.78 6.45 28.82
C TYR A 199 35.39 5.06 29.04
N LEU A 200 36.52 4.75 28.37
CA LEU A 200 37.22 3.47 28.51
C LEU A 200 37.82 3.29 29.91
N GLU A 201 38.46 4.32 30.46
CA GLU A 201 38.94 4.32 31.85
C GLU A 201 37.81 4.04 32.84
N ALA A 202 36.68 4.73 32.68
CA ALA A 202 35.50 4.53 33.52
C ALA A 202 34.85 3.15 33.35
N ALA A 203 35.04 2.48 32.20
CA ALA A 203 34.60 1.11 31.96
C ALA A 203 35.57 0.10 32.60
N GLN A 204 36.88 0.36 32.54
CA GLN A 204 37.92 -0.46 33.16
C GLN A 204 37.79 -0.46 34.69
N ALA A 205 37.61 0.72 35.29
CA ALA A 205 37.41 0.85 36.74
C ALA A 205 36.16 0.10 37.25
N ARG A 206 35.16 -0.11 36.39
CA ARG A 206 33.95 -0.88 36.70
C ARG A 206 34.07 -2.37 36.35
N GLY A 207 35.23 -2.83 35.87
CA GLY A 207 35.45 -4.23 35.48
C GLY A 207 34.62 -4.68 34.27
N LEU A 208 34.16 -3.75 33.43
CA LEU A 208 33.30 -4.04 32.27
C LEU A 208 34.10 -4.30 30.99
N LEU A 209 35.42 -4.06 31.01
CA LEU A 209 36.32 -4.45 29.94
C LEU A 209 36.75 -5.90 30.16
N GLY A 210 36.63 -6.73 29.12
CA GLY A 210 37.07 -8.13 29.18
C GLY A 210 38.55 -8.19 29.54
N SER A 211 38.89 -8.93 30.59
CA SER A 211 40.28 -9.24 30.92
C SER A 211 40.90 -9.96 29.73
N GLN A 212 42.01 -9.44 29.20
CA GLN A 212 42.80 -10.13 28.18
C GLN A 212 43.17 -11.52 28.75
N PRO A 213 42.89 -12.63 28.04
CA PRO A 213 43.39 -13.92 28.46
C PRO A 213 44.92 -13.88 28.41
N THR A 214 45.55 -14.19 29.55
CA THR A 214 47.00 -14.37 29.72
C THR A 214 47.53 -15.51 28.88
#